data_AF-A0A239PSP1-F1
#
_entry.id   AF-A0A239PSP1-F1
#
_cell.length_a   1.000
_cell.length_b   1.000
_cell.length_c   1.000
_cell.angle_alpha   90.00
_cell.angle_beta   90.00
_cell.angle_gamma   90.00
#
_symmetry.space_group_name_H-M   'P 1'
#
loop_
_entity.id
_entity.type
_entity.pdbx_description
1 polymer ?
#
loop_
_entity_poly.entity_id
_entity_poly.type
_entity_poly.pdbx_seq_one_letter_code
_entity_poly.pdbx_strand_id
1 'polypeptide(L)'
;MAFSFTRSNGHRKPKEKSERRGPFSGLLGRKNDQEPDDIPQMDVVGGLNRALRKTAPKDDAPQHEDDAPIREALASIECALYSIDAIREVIEQAYEVALSAQNVEDAGGRALLAERYDELRLSINRIIEQLDERAARLIGRNAHNLDVKLGGKANYSVSAVRLDISPKGLELDPPREAFATFDEITRVLEELDSAVKKADRAAAGYCRDAQFLISRLSQEQAAA
;
A
#
# COMPACT_ATOMS: atom_id res chain seq x y z
N MET A 1 -5.83 -48.19 -32.87
CA MET A 1 -5.16 -46.99 -33.41
C MET A 1 -3.88 -46.79 -32.63
N ALA A 2 -2.74 -46.83 -33.31
CA ALA A 2 -1.41 -46.71 -32.74
C ALA A 2 -0.81 -45.37 -33.16
N PHE A 3 -0.17 -44.64 -32.25
CA PHE A 3 0.94 -43.76 -32.58
C PHE A 3 1.94 -43.72 -31.42
N SER A 4 3.18 -43.97 -31.81
CA SER A 4 4.40 -44.14 -31.05
C SER A 4 5.18 -42.82 -30.97
N PHE A 5 5.87 -42.58 -29.85
CA PHE A 5 6.96 -41.60 -29.77
C PHE A 5 8.24 -42.28 -29.32
N THR A 6 9.30 -42.14 -30.14
CA THR A 6 10.61 -42.74 -29.91
C THR A 6 11.69 -41.67 -30.05
N ARG A 7 12.52 -41.51 -28.99
CA ARG A 7 13.96 -41.13 -28.96
C ARG A 7 14.34 -39.74 -29.53
N SER A 8 15.47 -39.10 -29.22
CA SER A 8 16.69 -39.34 -28.43
C SER A 8 17.52 -38.05 -28.58
N ASN A 9 18.27 -37.62 -27.55
CA ASN A 9 19.71 -37.31 -27.70
C ASN A 9 20.35 -36.82 -26.38
N GLY A 10 21.36 -37.55 -25.91
CA GLY A 10 22.49 -36.97 -25.17
C GLY A 10 23.50 -36.31 -26.14
N HIS A 11 24.70 -35.88 -25.79
CA HIS A 11 25.48 -35.86 -24.56
C HIS A 11 26.74 -34.99 -24.84
N ARG A 12 27.46 -34.56 -23.78
CA ARG A 12 28.90 -34.13 -23.71
C ARG A 12 29.30 -32.63 -23.76
N LYS A 13 30.04 -32.26 -22.70
CA LYS A 13 30.95 -31.09 -22.49
C LYS A 13 32.32 -31.34 -23.20
N PRO A 14 33.33 -30.41 -23.24
CA PRO A 14 34.19 -30.07 -22.06
C PRO A 14 34.95 -28.70 -22.01
N LYS A 15 35.35 -28.32 -20.77
CA LYS A 15 36.60 -27.73 -20.18
C LYS A 15 37.33 -26.43 -20.66
N GLU A 16 37.71 -25.68 -19.61
CA GLU A 16 38.75 -24.63 -19.37
C GLU A 16 40.11 -24.71 -20.12
N LYS A 17 40.74 -23.54 -20.40
CA LYS A 17 41.96 -23.02 -19.70
C LYS A 17 42.54 -21.70 -20.28
N SER A 18 43.26 -21.00 -19.39
CA SER A 18 44.14 -19.81 -19.37
C SER A 18 45.02 -19.40 -20.57
N GLU A 19 45.39 -18.10 -20.63
CA GLU A 19 46.76 -17.49 -20.77
C GLU A 19 46.65 -15.94 -20.97
N ARG A 20 47.05 -15.03 -20.06
CA ARG A 20 48.36 -14.41 -19.72
C ARG A 20 49.16 -13.70 -20.86
N ARG A 21 49.10 -12.35 -20.83
CA ARG A 21 50.13 -11.28 -20.99
C ARG A 21 51.06 -11.25 -22.23
N GLY A 22 51.16 -10.05 -22.84
CA GLY A 22 52.36 -9.57 -23.53
C GLY A 22 52.24 -8.11 -24.05
N PRO A 23 53.25 -7.21 -23.88
CA PRO A 23 53.03 -5.75 -23.82
C PRO A 23 53.78 -4.93 -24.91
N PHE A 24 53.44 -3.65 -25.06
CA PHE A 24 54.18 -2.56 -25.74
C PHE A 24 54.76 -2.80 -27.16
N SER A 25 54.01 -2.33 -28.17
CA SER A 25 54.56 -1.73 -29.41
C SER A 25 53.71 -0.50 -29.67
N GLY A 26 54.21 0.73 -29.51
CA GLY A 26 55.14 1.36 -30.45
C GLY A 26 54.33 2.32 -31.34
N LEU A 27 54.05 3.56 -30.91
CA LEU A 27 54.90 4.75 -31.06
C LEU A 27 55.00 5.25 -32.53
N LEU A 28 54.24 6.32 -32.81
CA LEU A 28 54.51 7.45 -33.74
C LEU A 28 54.66 7.22 -35.27
N GLY A 29 53.90 8.01 -36.04
CA GLY A 29 54.17 8.36 -37.44
C GLY A 29 52.89 8.63 -38.25
N ARG A 30 52.28 9.83 -38.23
CA ARG A 30 52.60 11.07 -38.97
C ARG A 30 52.13 11.07 -40.44
N LYS A 31 51.16 11.98 -40.69
CA LYS A 31 50.89 12.82 -41.88
C LYS A 31 49.86 12.37 -42.94
N ASN A 32 49.00 13.37 -43.24
CA ASN A 32 48.22 13.62 -44.47
C ASN A 32 47.00 12.70 -44.68
N ASP A 33 45.81 13.13 -45.09
CA ASP A 33 45.35 14.30 -45.83
C ASP A 33 43.89 14.66 -45.46
N GLN A 34 43.54 15.94 -45.64
CA GLN A 34 42.28 16.51 -46.13
C GLN A 34 40.92 16.07 -45.51
N GLU A 35 40.26 17.07 -44.93
CA GLU A 35 38.84 17.10 -44.52
C GLU A 35 37.89 16.65 -45.64
N PRO A 36 36.76 16.05 -45.25
CA PRO A 36 35.49 16.70 -45.54
C PRO A 36 34.76 17.05 -44.24
N ASP A 37 33.95 18.11 -44.28
CA ASP A 37 33.03 18.56 -43.24
C ASP A 37 32.27 17.39 -42.58
N ASP A 38 32.83 16.84 -41.50
CA ASP A 38 32.10 15.98 -40.58
C ASP A 38 31.41 16.90 -39.58
N ILE A 39 30.08 17.02 -39.73
CA ILE A 39 29.19 17.49 -38.66
C ILE A 39 29.66 16.77 -37.40
N PRO A 40 30.11 17.47 -36.34
CA PRO A 40 30.65 16.78 -35.18
C PRO A 40 29.59 15.79 -34.71
N GLN A 41 29.92 14.50 -34.74
CA GLN A 41 29.07 13.46 -34.17
C GLN A 41 28.94 13.81 -32.70
N MET A 42 27.89 14.58 -32.41
CA MET A 42 27.57 14.99 -31.07
C MET A 42 27.26 13.69 -30.37
N ASP A 43 28.11 13.31 -29.43
CA ASP A 43 27.93 12.14 -28.60
C ASP A 43 26.71 12.41 -27.72
N VAL A 44 25.52 12.23 -28.30
CA VAL A 44 24.24 12.49 -27.64
C VAL A 44 24.15 11.57 -26.43
N VAL A 45 24.70 10.36 -26.51
CA VAL A 45 24.68 9.37 -25.44
C VAL A 45 25.61 9.77 -24.28
N GLY A 46 26.85 10.19 -24.56
CA GLY A 46 27.78 10.66 -23.52
C GLY A 46 27.51 12.09 -23.04
N GLY A 47 26.85 12.91 -23.85
CA GLY A 47 26.29 14.21 -23.49
C GLY A 47 25.09 14.05 -22.56
N LEU A 48 24.17 13.13 -22.88
CA LEU A 48 23.03 12.76 -22.04
C LEU A 48 23.51 12.11 -20.73
N ASN A 49 24.50 11.22 -20.77
CA ASN A 49 25.06 10.62 -19.55
C ASN A 49 25.79 11.65 -18.67
N ARG A 50 26.45 12.67 -19.26
CA ARG A 50 27.05 13.78 -18.50
C ARG A 50 26.01 14.75 -17.96
N ALA A 51 24.93 15.01 -18.71
CA ALA A 51 23.80 15.81 -18.24
C ALA A 51 23.09 15.10 -17.09
N LEU A 52 22.76 13.81 -17.24
CA LEU A 52 22.13 12.97 -16.20
C LEU A 52 22.99 12.85 -14.93
N ARG A 53 24.32 12.80 -15.06
CA ARG A 53 25.23 12.83 -13.89
C ARG A 53 25.33 14.20 -13.24
N LYS A 54 25.08 15.30 -13.95
CA LYS A 54 25.07 16.67 -13.41
C LYS A 54 23.69 17.11 -12.91
N THR A 55 22.62 16.44 -13.32
CA THR A 55 21.25 16.69 -12.87
C THR A 55 20.79 15.73 -11.78
N ALA A 56 21.67 14.87 -11.24
CA ALA A 56 21.40 14.26 -9.95
C ALA A 56 21.45 15.39 -8.91
N PRO A 57 20.32 15.85 -8.36
CA PRO A 57 20.38 16.70 -7.20
C PRO A 57 20.99 15.82 -6.14
N LYS A 58 22.13 16.23 -5.62
CA LYS A 58 22.58 15.82 -4.31
C LYS A 58 21.67 16.54 -3.31
N ASP A 59 20.41 16.14 -3.26
CA ASP A 59 19.50 16.47 -2.16
C ASP A 59 19.85 15.56 -0.98
N ASP A 60 21.11 15.62 -0.55
CA ASP A 60 21.47 15.26 0.81
C ASP A 60 21.23 16.52 1.65
N ALA A 61 19.96 16.94 1.76
CA ALA A 61 19.56 17.64 2.97
C ALA A 61 19.91 16.70 4.12
N PRO A 62 20.59 17.16 5.19
CA PRO A 62 20.91 16.29 6.31
C PRO A 62 19.59 15.70 6.82
N GLN A 63 19.39 14.40 6.63
CA GLN A 63 18.31 13.69 7.29
C GLN A 63 18.62 13.77 8.78
N HIS A 64 17.92 14.65 9.48
CA HIS A 64 17.98 14.67 10.94
C HIS A 64 17.45 13.30 11.40
N GLU A 65 18.28 12.53 12.12
CA GLU A 65 17.89 11.22 12.67
C GLU A 65 16.60 11.32 13.52
N ASP A 66 16.28 12.53 13.99
CA ASP A 66 15.09 12.87 14.77
C ASP A 66 13.76 12.85 13.98
N ASP A 67 13.78 12.92 12.63
CA ASP A 67 12.57 12.91 11.79
C ASP A 67 11.96 11.50 11.62
N ALA A 68 12.75 10.45 11.83
CA ALA A 68 12.38 9.08 11.51
C ALA A 68 11.06 8.61 12.18
N PRO A 69 10.81 8.91 13.48
CA PRO A 69 9.56 8.53 14.14
C PRO A 69 8.33 9.22 13.52
N ILE A 70 8.45 10.49 13.12
CA ILE A 70 7.34 11.23 12.49
C ILE A 70 7.02 10.60 11.12
N ARG A 71 8.04 10.27 10.33
CA ARG A 71 7.85 9.62 9.01
C ARG A 71 7.25 8.22 9.14
N GLU A 72 7.65 7.43 10.14
CA GLU A 72 7.05 6.11 10.40
C GLU A 72 5.57 6.24 10.81
N ALA A 73 5.23 7.22 11.63
CA ALA A 73 3.85 7.50 12.02
C ALA A 73 2.99 7.92 10.84
N LEU A 74 3.50 8.81 9.98
CA LEU A 74 2.81 9.22 8.75
C LEU A 74 2.57 8.04 7.82
N ALA A 75 3.56 7.16 7.63
CA ALA A 75 3.39 5.96 6.83
C ALA A 75 2.34 5.00 7.44
N SER A 76 2.27 4.91 8.76
CA SER A 76 1.27 4.09 9.45
C SER A 76 -0.15 4.65 9.29
N ILE A 77 -0.29 5.97 9.40
CA ILE A 77 -1.54 6.67 9.13
C ILE A 77 -1.98 6.47 7.68
N GLU A 78 -1.07 6.61 6.71
CA GLU A 78 -1.37 6.40 5.30
C GLU A 78 -1.86 4.98 5.02
N CYS A 79 -1.14 3.96 5.50
CA CYS A 79 -1.58 2.56 5.35
C CYS A 79 -2.95 2.30 6.02
N ALA A 80 -3.21 2.93 7.16
CA ALA A 80 -4.50 2.83 7.83
C ALA A 80 -5.62 3.48 7.01
N LEU A 81 -5.39 4.66 6.42
CA LEU A 81 -6.38 5.35 5.58
C LEU A 81 -6.77 4.52 4.36
N TYR A 82 -5.81 3.97 3.61
CA TYR A 82 -6.11 3.07 2.49
C TYR A 82 -6.96 1.86 2.91
N SER A 83 -6.68 1.32 4.10
CA SER A 83 -7.41 0.16 4.62
C SER A 83 -8.81 0.54 5.12
N ILE A 84 -8.99 1.75 5.66
CA ILE A 84 -10.30 2.29 6.03
C ILE A 84 -11.18 2.43 4.79
N ASP A 85 -10.63 2.92 3.68
CA ASP A 85 -11.38 3.05 2.42
C ASP A 85 -11.88 1.68 1.92
N ALA A 86 -11.03 0.64 1.98
CA ALA A 86 -11.43 -0.72 1.61
C ALA A 86 -12.51 -1.30 2.55
N ILE A 87 -12.43 -1.03 3.85
CA ILE A 87 -13.46 -1.43 4.82
C ILE A 87 -14.77 -0.69 4.52
N ARG A 88 -14.70 0.61 4.23
CA ARG A 88 -15.86 1.46 3.91
C ARG A 88 -16.58 0.96 2.67
N GLU A 89 -15.84 0.57 1.63
CA GLU A 89 -16.41 -0.01 0.41
C GLU A 89 -17.22 -1.29 0.71
N VAL A 90 -16.70 -2.18 1.57
CA VAL A 90 -17.41 -3.40 1.97
C VAL A 90 -18.68 -3.08 2.78
N ILE A 91 -18.63 -2.09 3.67
CA ILE A 91 -19.80 -1.65 4.44
C ILE A 91 -20.88 -1.08 3.50
N GLU A 92 -20.49 -0.28 2.50
CA GLU A 92 -21.42 0.26 1.49
C GLU A 92 -22.07 -0.86 0.67
N GLN A 93 -21.30 -1.84 0.21
CA GLN A 93 -21.85 -3.02 -0.47
C GLN A 93 -22.82 -3.80 0.43
N ALA A 94 -22.50 -3.96 1.72
CA ALA A 94 -23.38 -4.62 2.68
C ALA A 94 -24.68 -3.83 2.89
N TYR A 95 -24.59 -2.50 2.89
CA TYR A 95 -25.75 -1.61 2.97
C TYR A 95 -26.67 -1.76 1.78
N GLU A 96 -26.13 -1.82 0.56
CA GLU A 96 -26.90 -2.06 -0.66
C GLU A 96 -27.62 -3.41 -0.64
N VAL A 97 -26.97 -4.46 -0.14
CA VAL A 97 -27.57 -5.80 0.02
C VAL A 97 -28.73 -5.77 1.02
N ALA A 98 -28.53 -5.17 2.19
CA ALA A 98 -29.58 -5.05 3.20
C ALA A 98 -30.75 -4.18 2.72
N LEU A 99 -30.47 -3.08 2.01
CA LEU A 99 -31.49 -2.22 1.43
C LEU A 99 -32.29 -2.95 0.34
N SER A 100 -31.62 -3.76 -0.48
CA SER A 100 -32.28 -4.61 -1.48
C SER A 100 -33.25 -5.60 -0.85
N ALA A 101 -32.93 -6.13 0.34
CA ALA A 101 -33.79 -7.06 1.06
C ALA A 101 -35.12 -6.45 1.52
N GLN A 102 -35.20 -5.12 1.70
CA GLN A 102 -36.47 -4.43 2.00
C GLN A 102 -37.48 -4.52 0.86
N ASN A 103 -37.02 -4.70 -0.38
CA ASN A 103 -37.87 -4.76 -1.56
C ASN A 103 -38.28 -6.19 -1.94
N VAL A 104 -37.87 -7.20 -1.17
CA VAL A 104 -38.17 -8.61 -1.43
C VAL A 104 -39.29 -9.08 -0.50
N GLU A 105 -40.43 -9.45 -1.08
CA GLU A 105 -41.61 -9.87 -0.31
C GLU A 105 -41.45 -11.28 0.30
N ASP A 106 -40.80 -12.20 -0.42
CA ASP A 106 -40.65 -13.59 -0.02
C ASP A 106 -39.46 -13.79 0.95
N ALA A 107 -39.67 -14.62 1.98
CA ALA A 107 -38.65 -14.85 3.02
C ALA A 107 -37.42 -15.63 2.50
N GLY A 108 -37.60 -16.52 1.51
CA GLY A 108 -36.51 -17.26 0.90
C GLY A 108 -35.56 -16.35 0.11
N GLY A 109 -36.10 -15.42 -0.66
CA GLY A 109 -35.30 -14.40 -1.35
C GLY A 109 -34.53 -13.49 -0.37
N ARG A 110 -35.15 -13.10 0.75
CA ARG A 110 -34.45 -12.34 1.81
C ARG A 110 -33.34 -13.15 2.48
N ALA A 111 -33.53 -14.45 2.68
CA ALA A 111 -32.51 -15.32 3.26
C ALA A 111 -31.23 -15.40 2.41
N LEU A 112 -31.35 -15.43 1.08
CA LEU A 112 -30.19 -15.38 0.18
C LEU A 112 -29.42 -14.05 0.31
N LEU A 113 -30.14 -12.94 0.49
CA LEU A 113 -29.51 -11.63 0.72
C LEU A 113 -28.87 -11.55 2.10
N ALA A 114 -29.45 -12.18 3.12
CA ALA A 114 -28.86 -12.27 4.46
C ALA A 114 -27.53 -13.06 4.44
N GLU A 115 -27.47 -14.17 3.70
CA GLU A 115 -26.22 -14.91 3.49
C GLU A 115 -25.17 -14.02 2.82
N ARG A 116 -25.55 -13.30 1.76
CA ARG A 116 -24.64 -12.36 1.09
C ARG A 116 -24.16 -11.23 1.99
N TYR A 117 -25.04 -10.70 2.85
CA TYR A 117 -24.66 -9.73 3.88
C TYR A 117 -23.63 -10.33 4.84
N ASP A 118 -23.83 -11.55 5.34
CA ASP A 118 -22.89 -12.18 6.27
C ASP A 118 -21.53 -12.46 5.61
N GLU A 119 -21.50 -12.82 4.33
CA GLU A 119 -20.25 -12.94 3.57
C GLU A 119 -19.45 -11.62 3.54
N LEU A 120 -20.14 -10.50 3.25
CA LEU A 120 -19.54 -9.17 3.23
C LEU A 120 -19.06 -8.77 4.63
N ARG A 121 -19.89 -8.97 5.65
CA ARG A 121 -19.54 -8.75 7.05
C ARG A 121 -18.27 -9.51 7.44
N LEU A 122 -18.18 -10.80 7.12
CA LEU A 122 -16.99 -11.61 7.39
C LEU A 122 -15.78 -11.19 6.55
N SER A 123 -15.98 -10.64 5.35
CA SER A 123 -14.88 -10.14 4.51
C SER A 123 -14.14 -8.95 5.15
N ILE A 124 -14.82 -8.13 5.97
CA ILE A 124 -14.16 -7.07 6.75
C ILE A 124 -13.08 -7.68 7.66
N ASN A 125 -13.38 -8.78 8.34
CA ASN A 125 -12.39 -9.46 9.18
C ASN A 125 -11.22 -10.02 8.37
N ARG A 126 -11.46 -10.45 7.12
CA ARG A 126 -10.38 -10.89 6.23
C ARG A 126 -9.47 -9.73 5.84
N ILE A 127 -10.03 -8.56 5.56
CA ILE A 127 -9.25 -7.32 5.35
C ILE A 127 -8.40 -7.03 6.59
N ILE A 128 -9.00 -7.05 7.78
CA ILE A 128 -8.30 -6.82 9.06
C ILE A 128 -7.15 -7.82 9.29
N GLU A 129 -7.33 -9.09 8.93
CA GLU A 129 -6.31 -10.14 9.07
C GLU A 129 -5.17 -10.00 8.05
N GLN A 130 -5.40 -9.31 6.94
CA GLN A 130 -4.43 -9.09 5.85
C GLN A 130 -3.77 -7.72 5.89
N LEU A 131 -4.04 -6.91 6.91
CA LEU A 131 -3.44 -5.58 7.05
C LEU A 131 -1.92 -5.66 7.11
N ASP A 132 -1.27 -4.69 6.48
CA ASP A 132 0.13 -4.38 6.77
C ASP A 132 0.30 -4.07 8.27
N GLU A 133 1.44 -4.45 8.84
CA GLU A 133 1.71 -4.28 10.28
C GLU A 133 1.51 -2.83 10.74
N ARG A 134 1.81 -1.85 9.88
CA ARG A 134 1.67 -0.42 10.20
C ARG A 134 0.19 -0.03 10.36
N ALA A 135 -0.66 -0.48 9.44
CA ALA A 135 -2.11 -0.27 9.55
C ALA A 135 -2.71 -1.06 10.71
N ALA A 136 -2.27 -2.31 10.92
CA ALA A 136 -2.78 -3.19 11.97
C ALA A 136 -2.62 -2.61 13.39
N ARG A 137 -1.56 -1.82 13.63
CA ARG A 137 -1.36 -1.10 14.90
C ARG A 137 -2.44 -0.06 15.19
N LEU A 138 -3.00 0.59 14.16
CA LEU A 138 -3.97 1.67 14.31
C LEU A 138 -5.43 1.19 14.23
N ILE A 139 -5.72 0.24 13.34
CA ILE A 139 -7.11 -0.17 13.05
C ILE A 139 -7.43 -1.66 13.23
N GLY A 140 -6.40 -2.48 13.49
CA GLY A 140 -6.55 -3.93 13.64
C GLY A 140 -7.21 -4.39 14.94
N ARG A 141 -7.31 -5.71 15.14
CA ARG A 141 -7.92 -6.31 16.35
C ARG A 141 -7.21 -5.91 17.65
N ASN A 142 -5.90 -5.70 17.58
CA ASN A 142 -5.04 -5.31 18.70
C ASN A 142 -4.54 -3.87 18.56
N ALA A 143 -5.39 -3.01 17.98
CA ALA A 143 -5.06 -1.61 17.77
C ALA A 143 -4.71 -0.92 19.10
N HIS A 144 -3.64 -0.13 19.09
CA HIS A 144 -3.12 0.61 20.24
C HIS A 144 -2.59 1.96 19.78
N ASN A 145 -2.57 2.92 20.70
CA ASN A 145 -2.09 4.25 20.39
C ASN A 145 -0.61 4.19 19.95
N LEU A 146 -0.30 4.95 18.92
CA LEU A 146 1.06 5.06 18.40
C LEU A 146 1.70 6.32 18.98
N ASP A 147 2.71 6.13 19.83
CA ASP A 147 3.48 7.22 20.42
C ASP A 147 4.62 7.65 19.49
N VAL A 148 4.62 8.93 19.12
CA VAL A 148 5.54 9.56 18.17
C VAL A 148 6.42 10.55 18.92
N LYS A 149 7.73 10.36 18.86
CA LYS A 149 8.69 11.32 19.41
C LYS A 149 8.81 12.53 18.47
N LEU A 150 8.70 13.74 19.00
CA LEU A 150 8.80 15.00 18.25
C LEU A 150 10.12 15.74 18.54
N GLY A 151 11.18 15.02 18.90
CA GLY A 151 12.42 15.62 19.39
C GLY A 151 12.38 16.08 20.86
N GLY A 152 13.55 16.11 21.49
CA GLY A 152 13.70 16.48 22.89
C GLY A 152 12.88 15.60 23.85
N LYS A 153 11.97 16.22 24.63
CA LYS A 153 11.07 15.52 25.57
C LYS A 153 9.61 15.48 25.10
N ALA A 154 9.31 16.00 23.91
CA ALA A 154 7.95 16.11 23.41
C ALA A 154 7.52 14.81 22.70
N ASN A 155 6.33 14.32 23.04
CA ASN A 155 5.70 13.17 22.39
C ASN A 155 4.29 13.55 21.91
N TYR A 156 3.88 12.95 20.80
CA TYR A 156 2.52 12.97 20.27
C TYR A 156 1.95 11.55 20.29
N SER A 157 0.64 11.39 20.48
CA SER A 157 0.01 10.08 20.48
C SER A 157 -1.12 10.06 19.46
N VAL A 158 -1.00 9.18 18.46
CA VAL A 158 -2.03 8.93 17.46
C VAL A 158 -2.99 7.90 18.03
N SER A 159 -4.27 8.24 18.13
CA SER A 159 -5.27 7.37 18.78
C SER A 159 -5.68 6.21 17.87
N ALA A 160 -5.61 4.98 18.39
CA ALA A 160 -6.09 3.82 17.66
C ALA A 160 -7.62 3.73 17.60
N VAL A 161 -8.16 3.21 16.50
CA VAL A 161 -9.59 2.94 16.33
C VAL A 161 -9.76 1.56 15.71
N ARG A 162 -10.18 0.57 16.51
CA ARG A 162 -10.45 -0.79 16.02
C ARG A 162 -11.65 -0.80 15.05
N LEU A 163 -11.48 -1.45 13.89
CA LEU A 163 -12.48 -1.50 12.82
C LEU A 163 -12.81 -2.94 12.35
N ASP A 164 -12.64 -3.94 13.20
CA ASP A 164 -13.16 -5.30 12.93
C ASP A 164 -14.65 -5.41 13.29
N ILE A 165 -15.32 -6.50 12.93
CA ILE A 165 -16.78 -6.63 13.16
C ILE A 165 -17.20 -6.84 14.62
N SER A 166 -16.24 -6.86 15.55
CA SER A 166 -16.51 -7.11 16.97
C SER A 166 -17.30 -5.95 17.62
N PRO A 167 -17.90 -6.17 18.81
CA PRO A 167 -18.56 -5.10 19.57
C PRO A 167 -17.65 -3.93 19.96
N LYS A 168 -16.33 -4.13 20.01
CA LYS A 168 -15.37 -3.03 20.24
C LYS A 168 -15.02 -2.29 18.94
N GLY A 169 -15.20 -2.95 17.81
CA GLY A 169 -14.97 -2.43 16.46
C GLY A 169 -16.25 -1.86 15.86
N LEU A 170 -16.62 -2.31 14.67
CA LEU A 170 -17.77 -1.83 13.93
C LEU A 170 -19.12 -2.29 14.49
N GLU A 171 -19.15 -3.26 15.41
CA GLU A 171 -20.37 -3.77 16.02
C GLU A 171 -21.40 -4.23 14.97
N LEU A 172 -20.95 -5.09 14.06
CA LEU A 172 -21.79 -5.67 13.01
C LEU A 172 -22.17 -7.10 13.37
N ASP A 173 -23.42 -7.28 13.76
CA ASP A 173 -23.94 -8.59 14.16
C ASP A 173 -24.20 -9.46 12.91
N PRO A 174 -24.05 -10.80 13.02
CA PRO A 174 -24.57 -11.70 12.00
C PRO A 174 -26.10 -11.60 11.90
N PRO A 175 -26.68 -11.94 10.74
CA PRO A 175 -28.13 -12.09 10.64
C PRO A 175 -28.57 -13.23 11.58
N ARG A 176 -29.50 -12.93 12.47
CA ARG A 176 -30.05 -13.84 13.48
C ARG A 176 -31.16 -14.72 12.92
N GLU A 177 -31.98 -14.15 12.04
CA GLU A 177 -33.16 -14.83 11.46
C GLU A 177 -33.12 -14.83 9.93
N ALA A 178 -31.94 -14.68 9.32
CA ALA A 178 -31.75 -14.66 7.87
C ALA A 178 -32.68 -13.65 7.15
N PHE A 179 -32.87 -12.47 7.72
CA PHE A 179 -33.78 -11.43 7.23
C PHE A 179 -35.23 -11.93 7.09
N ALA A 180 -35.67 -12.83 7.97
CA ALA A 180 -37.06 -13.26 8.00
C ALA A 180 -38.02 -12.08 8.23
N THR A 181 -37.59 -11.07 9.01
CA THR A 181 -38.37 -9.89 9.36
C THR A 181 -37.75 -8.60 8.82
N PHE A 182 -38.60 -7.62 8.49
CA PHE A 182 -38.15 -6.27 8.12
C PHE A 182 -37.52 -5.51 9.28
N ASP A 183 -37.88 -5.85 10.53
CA ASP A 183 -37.27 -5.29 11.73
C ASP A 183 -35.79 -5.65 11.84
N GLU A 184 -35.44 -6.91 11.52
CA GLU A 184 -34.03 -7.32 11.47
C GLU A 184 -33.26 -6.55 10.39
N ILE A 185 -33.84 -6.38 9.20
CA ILE A 185 -33.21 -5.61 8.11
C ILE A 185 -32.98 -4.16 8.52
N THR A 186 -33.99 -3.55 9.16
CA THR A 186 -33.90 -2.17 9.68
C THR A 186 -32.76 -2.05 10.69
N ARG A 187 -32.66 -2.99 11.65
CA ARG A 187 -31.57 -3.02 12.63
C ARG A 187 -30.20 -3.11 11.96
N VAL A 188 -30.05 -4.00 10.97
CA VAL A 188 -28.77 -4.14 10.25
C VAL A 188 -28.41 -2.87 9.47
N LEU A 189 -29.39 -2.18 8.88
CA LEU A 189 -29.12 -0.89 8.21
C LEU A 189 -28.66 0.19 9.20
N GLU A 190 -29.21 0.22 10.42
CA GLU A 190 -28.76 1.12 11.49
C GLU A 190 -27.35 0.78 11.99
N GLU A 191 -27.03 -0.51 12.13
CA GLU A 191 -25.68 -1.01 12.46
C GLU A 191 -24.67 -0.57 11.38
N LEU A 192 -25.02 -0.74 10.10
CA LEU A 192 -24.17 -0.35 8.96
C LEU A 192 -23.95 1.16 8.86
N ASP A 193 -24.99 1.99 9.04
CA ASP A 193 -24.86 3.45 9.09
C ASP A 193 -23.94 3.90 10.24
N SER A 194 -24.06 3.26 11.41
CA SER A 194 -23.17 3.50 12.54
C SER A 194 -21.72 3.10 12.25
N ALA A 195 -21.52 1.97 11.54
CA ALA A 195 -20.22 1.50 11.13
C ALA A 195 -19.53 2.47 10.13
N VAL A 196 -20.25 2.98 9.12
CA VAL A 196 -19.73 4.01 8.20
C VAL A 196 -19.31 5.26 8.97
N LYS A 197 -20.17 5.77 9.85
CA LYS A 197 -19.86 6.96 10.67
C LYS A 197 -18.61 6.75 11.54
N LYS A 198 -18.39 5.53 12.03
CA LYS A 198 -17.18 5.18 12.81
C LYS A 198 -15.93 5.16 11.93
N ALA A 199 -15.99 4.56 10.75
CA ALA A 199 -14.90 4.55 9.78
C ALA A 199 -14.52 5.98 9.33
N ASP A 200 -15.51 6.79 8.97
CA ASP A 200 -15.32 8.19 8.56
C ASP A 200 -14.69 9.03 9.68
N ARG A 201 -15.14 8.83 10.93
CA ARG A 201 -14.56 9.51 12.10
C ARG A 201 -13.11 9.12 12.32
N ALA A 202 -12.76 7.84 12.14
CA ALA A 202 -11.38 7.36 12.23
C ALA A 202 -10.50 8.03 11.16
N ALA A 203 -10.95 8.00 9.89
CA ALA A 203 -10.24 8.65 8.79
C ALA A 203 -10.04 10.16 9.04
N ALA A 204 -11.09 10.87 9.46
CA ALA A 204 -10.99 12.29 9.79
C ALA A 204 -10.07 12.57 11.00
N GLY A 205 -9.98 11.64 11.96
CA GLY A 205 -8.99 11.67 13.04
C GLY A 205 -7.57 11.61 12.47
N TYR A 206 -7.29 10.58 11.68
CA TYR A 206 -5.98 10.35 11.08
C TYR A 206 -5.53 11.44 10.11
N CYS A 207 -6.44 12.03 9.34
CA CYS A 207 -6.12 13.19 8.51
C CYS A 207 -5.66 14.39 9.36
N ARG A 208 -6.29 14.63 10.52
CA ARG A 208 -5.86 15.71 11.44
C ARG A 208 -4.52 15.40 12.08
N ASP A 209 -4.30 14.15 12.50
CA ASP A 209 -3.03 13.70 13.07
C ASP A 209 -1.89 13.85 12.03
N ALA A 210 -2.12 13.44 10.79
CA ALA A 210 -1.16 13.60 9.70
C ALA A 210 -0.85 15.07 9.42
N GLN A 211 -1.86 15.94 9.36
CA GLN A 211 -1.67 17.39 9.18
C GLN A 211 -0.80 17.99 10.29
N PHE A 212 -1.02 17.60 11.54
CA PHE A 212 -0.20 18.04 12.67
C PHE A 212 1.26 17.57 12.53
N LEU A 213 1.46 16.28 12.25
CA LEU A 213 2.79 15.68 12.12
C LEU A 213 3.58 16.26 10.93
N ILE A 214 2.93 16.49 9.78
CA ILE A 214 3.54 17.16 8.62
C ILE A 214 3.97 18.58 8.98
N SER A 215 3.09 19.33 9.67
CA SER A 215 3.41 20.70 10.10
C SER A 215 4.61 20.75 11.04
N ARG A 216 4.76 19.74 11.91
CA ARG A 216 5.94 19.60 12.79
C ARG A 216 7.21 19.32 12.02
N LEU A 217 7.16 18.36 11.09
CA LEU A 217 8.30 18.01 10.24
C LEU A 217 8.80 19.23 9.44
N SER A 218 7.89 20.05 8.91
CA SER A 218 8.27 21.28 8.20
C SER A 218 8.89 22.36 9.09
N GLN A 219 8.46 22.47 10.36
CA GLN A 219 9.03 23.43 11.31
C GLN A 219 10.45 23.05 11.73
N GLU A 220 10.72 21.76 11.93
CA GLU A 220 12.06 21.25 12.25
C GLU A 220 13.04 21.49 11.10
N GLN A 221 12.60 21.25 9.86
CA GLN A 221 13.39 21.53 8.65
C GLN A 221 13.68 23.02 8.43
N ALA A 222 12.79 23.91 8.85
CA ALA A 222 12.98 25.36 8.72
C ALA A 222 13.86 25.96 9.84
N ALA A 223 14.05 25.23 10.95
CA ALA A 223 14.86 25.65 12.09
C ALA A 223 16.31 25.14 12.02
N ALA A 224 16.59 24.21 11.12
CA ALA A 224 17.92 23.67 10.81
C ALA A 224 18.65 24.48 9.73
#